data_AF-A0A382G3G4-F1
#
_entry.id   AF-A0A382G3G4-F1
#
_cell.length_a   1.000
_cell.length_b   1.000
_cell.length_c   1.000
_cell.angle_alpha   90.00
_cell.angle_beta   90.00
_cell.angle_gamma   90.00
#
_symmetry.space_group_name_H-M   'P 1'
#
loop_
_entity.id
_entity.type
_entity.pdbx_description
1 polymer ?
#
loop_
_entity_poly.entity_id
_entity_poly.type
_entity_poly.pdbx_seq_one_letter_code
_entity_poly.pdbx_strand_id
1 'polypeptide(L)' 'GRQRLVVAGGVGANCELRRRLRGLGDERDFRVYYPRPEFCTDNAAMIAYAGWARLRGGQSDDLAFSVRPRWPLTELSPVN' A
#
# COMPACT_ATOMS: atom_id res chain seq x y z
N GLY A 1 -9.99 -13.65 -12.73
CA GLY A 1 -9.96 -12.26 -12.22
C GLY A 1 -9.14 -12.17 -10.94
N ARG A 2 -8.87 -10.97 -10.41
CA ARG A 2 -8.22 -10.81 -9.09
C ARG A 2 -9.29 -10.93 -7.98
N GLN A 3 -9.09 -11.79 -6.99
CA GLN A 3 -10.02 -12.00 -5.85
C GLN A 3 -9.61 -11.26 -4.57
N ARG A 4 -8.68 -10.29 -4.68
CA ARG A 4 -8.10 -9.57 -3.54
C ARG A 4 -8.12 -8.07 -3.83
N LEU A 5 -8.72 -7.30 -2.93
CA LEU A 5 -8.71 -5.85 -2.93
C LEU A 5 -7.94 -5.36 -1.71
N VAL A 6 -6.95 -4.47 -1.92
CA VAL A 6 -6.22 -3.80 -0.83
C VAL A 6 -6.59 -2.33 -0.87
N VAL A 7 -6.96 -1.76 0.27
CA VAL A 7 -7.27 -0.33 0.42
C VAL A 7 -6.26 0.30 1.36
N ALA A 8 -5.51 1.28 0.85
CA ALA A 8 -4.52 2.06 1.58
C ALA A 8 -4.82 3.56 1.46
N GLY A 9 -4.14 4.37 2.28
CA GLY A 9 -4.37 5.81 2.39
C GLY A 9 -5.40 6.18 3.46
N GLY A 10 -5.39 7.45 3.88
CA GLY A 10 -6.14 7.91 5.05
C GLY A 10 -7.65 7.65 4.98
N VAL A 11 -8.26 7.80 3.80
CA VAL A 11 -9.69 7.50 3.57
C VAL A 11 -10.00 6.01 3.80
N GLY A 12 -9.01 5.13 3.67
CA GLY A 12 -9.12 3.70 4.00
C GLY A 12 -9.41 3.42 5.47
N ALA A 13 -9.28 4.39 6.38
CA ALA A 13 -9.71 4.29 7.78
C ALA A 13 -11.23 4.48 7.97
N ASN A 14 -11.96 4.96 6.96
CA ASN A 14 -13.39 5.24 7.07
C ASN A 14 -14.22 3.96 7.30
N CYS A 15 -14.97 3.93 8.40
CA CYS A 15 -15.75 2.76 8.81
C CYS A 15 -16.85 2.39 7.81
N GLU A 16 -17.54 3.38 7.23
CA GLU A 16 -18.63 3.14 6.28
C GLU A 16 -18.09 2.59 4.95
N LEU A 17 -16.95 3.10 4.48
CA LEU A 17 -16.26 2.55 3.32
C LEU A 17 -15.86 1.09 3.54
N ARG A 18 -15.26 0.78 4.69
CA ARG A 18 -14.88 -0.60 5.07
C ARG A 18 -16.09 -1.53 5.09
N ARG A 19 -17.21 -1.08 5.67
CA ARG A 19 -18.46 -1.85 5.75
C ARG A 19 -19.02 -2.16 4.36
N ARG A 20 -19.13 -1.16 3.48
CA ARG A 20 -19.66 -1.34 2.11
C ARG A 20 -18.79 -2.26 1.26
N LEU A 21 -17.47 -2.07 1.30
CA LEU A 21 -16.55 -2.89 0.52
C LEU A 21 -16.51 -4.35 0.98
N ARG A 22 -16.68 -4.61 2.29
CA ARG A 22 -16.82 -5.97 2.81
C ARG A 22 -18.07 -6.65 2.24
N GLY A 23 -19.23 -5.99 2.33
CA GLY A 23 -20.47 -6.53 1.76
C GLY A 23 -20.36 -6.82 0.26
N LEU A 24 -19.73 -5.93 -0.49
CA LEU A 24 -19.46 -6.15 -1.92
C LEU A 24 -18.52 -7.35 -2.17
N GLY A 25 -17.54 -7.55 -1.28
CA GLY A 25 -16.63 -8.69 -1.31
C GLY A 25 -17.36 -10.01 -1.09
N ASP A 26 -18.30 -10.05 -0.15
CA ASP A 26 -19.14 -11.21 0.14
C ASP A 26 -20.07 -11.54 -1.05
N GLU A 27 -20.63 -10.52 -1.71
CA GLU A 27 -21.50 -10.68 -2.88
C GLU A 27 -20.76 -11.15 -4.15
N ARG A 28 -19.50 -10.75 -4.32
CA ARG A 28 -18.74 -10.94 -5.57
C ARG A 28 -17.52 -11.84 -5.44
N ASP A 29 -17.42 -12.59 -4.35
CA ASP A 29 -16.35 -13.54 -4.06
C ASP A 29 -14.93 -12.93 -4.15
N PHE A 30 -14.71 -11.83 -3.43
CA PHE A 30 -13.36 -11.28 -3.22
C PHE A 30 -13.13 -10.84 -1.78
N ARG A 31 -11.88 -10.89 -1.33
CA ARG A 31 -11.50 -10.46 0.03
C ARG A 31 -10.92 -9.06 0.03
N VAL A 32 -11.27 -8.27 1.05
CA VAL A 32 -10.76 -6.91 1.23
C VAL A 32 -9.80 -6.83 2.41
N TYR A 33 -8.65 -6.19 2.19
CA TYR A 33 -7.58 -6.02 3.17
C TYR A 33 -7.35 -4.54 3.45
N TYR A 34 -7.12 -4.23 4.72
CA TYR A 34 -6.85 -2.89 5.22
C TYR A 34 -5.68 -2.92 6.21
N PRO A 35 -4.87 -1.86 6.29
CA PRO A 35 -4.01 -1.66 7.44
C PRO A 35 -4.85 -1.35 8.69
N ARG A 36 -4.22 -1.54 9.87
CA ARG A 36 -4.74 -1.01 11.13
C ARG A 36 -4.95 0.51 11.01
N PRO A 37 -5.94 1.11 11.68
CA PRO A 37 -6.26 2.54 11.52
C PRO A 37 -5.05 3.48 11.68
N GLU A 38 -4.17 3.22 12.65
CA GLU A 38 -2.93 3.98 12.89
C GLU A 38 -1.90 3.89 11.76
N PHE A 39 -2.07 2.96 10.82
CA PHE A 39 -1.24 2.78 9.64
C PHE A 39 -1.94 3.19 8.33
N CYS A 40 -3.15 3.78 8.39
CA CYS A 40 -3.85 4.24 7.19
C CYS A 40 -3.32 5.58 6.65
N THR A 41 -2.99 6.53 7.53
CA THR A 41 -2.42 7.83 7.16
C THR A 41 -0.91 7.73 6.98
N ASP A 42 -0.29 8.78 6.44
CA ASP A 42 1.16 8.83 6.28
C ASP A 42 1.89 8.59 7.61
N ASN A 43 2.80 7.62 7.60
CA ASN A 43 3.56 7.22 8.78
C ASN A 43 4.94 6.67 8.39
N ALA A 44 5.89 6.67 9.32
CA ALA A 44 7.25 6.16 9.05
C ALA A 44 7.31 4.63 8.93
N ALA A 45 6.36 3.91 9.54
CA ALA A 45 6.37 2.44 9.53
C ALA A 45 6.17 1.87 8.12
N MET A 46 5.29 2.47 7.30
CA MET A 46 5.11 2.06 5.90
C MET A 46 6.36 2.33 5.05
N ILE A 47 7.08 3.42 5.33
CA ILE A 47 8.33 3.75 4.62
C ILE A 47 9.43 2.77 5.00
N ALA A 48 9.60 2.47 6.29
CA ALA A 48 10.55 1.47 6.76
C ALA A 48 10.27 0.08 6.15
N TYR A 49 9.01 -0.35 6.10
CA TYR A 49 8.63 -1.62 5.49
C TYR A 49 8.90 -1.64 3.97
N ALA A 50 8.53 -0.58 3.25
CA ALA A 50 8.77 -0.48 1.81
C ALA A 50 10.27 -0.48 1.48
N GLY A 51 11.08 0.25 2.26
CA GLY A 51 12.54 0.26 2.13
C GLY A 51 13.16 -1.11 2.41
N TRP A 52 12.76 -1.77 3.50
CA TRP A 52 13.18 -3.15 3.79
C TRP A 52 12.80 -4.13 2.68
N ALA A 53 11.57 -4.06 2.16
CA ALA A 53 11.11 -4.94 1.10
C ALA A 53 11.95 -4.76 -0.18
N ARG A 54 12.23 -3.50 -0.57
CA ARG A 54 13.09 -3.20 -1.73
C ARG A 54 14.52 -3.66 -1.54
N LEU A 55 15.11 -3.40 -0.37
CA LEU A 55 16.46 -3.84 -0.03
C LEU A 55 16.58 -5.37 -0.07
N ARG A 56 15.58 -6.07 0.50
CA ARG A 56 15.51 -7.53 0.44
C ARG A 56 15.32 -8.05 -0.99
N GLY A 57 14.64 -7.29 -1.84
CA GLY A 57 14.49 -7.55 -3.27
C GLY A 57 15.74 -7.22 -4.11
N GLY A 58 16.86 -6.88 -3.49
CA GLY A 58 18.15 -6.61 -4.15
C GLY A 58 18.33 -5.17 -4.65
N GLN A 59 17.42 -4.25 -4.30
CA GLN A 59 17.57 -2.83 -4.65
C GLN A 59 18.43 -2.12 -3.60
N SER A 60 19.35 -1.29 -4.06
CA SER A 60 20.17 -0.42 -3.21
C SER A 60 20.55 0.82 -4.00
N ASP A 61 20.72 1.93 -3.31
CA ASP A 61 21.17 3.19 -3.90
C ASP A 61 22.48 3.65 -3.21
N ASP A 62 23.25 4.49 -3.90
CA ASP A 62 24.38 5.19 -3.29
C ASP A 62 23.91 6.19 -2.22
N LEU A 63 24.84 6.65 -1.38
CA LEU A 63 24.52 7.65 -0.34
C LEU A 63 24.03 8.99 -0.92
N ALA A 64 24.40 9.29 -2.16
CA ALA A 64 23.86 10.43 -2.89
C ALA A 64 22.48 10.08 -3.45
N PHE A 65 21.45 10.78 -2.98
CA PHE A 65 20.08 10.61 -3.48
C PHE A 65 19.48 11.95 -3.92
N SER A 66 18.42 11.86 -4.73
CA SER A 66 17.63 13.01 -5.16
C SER A 66 16.18 12.84 -4.72
N VAL A 67 15.46 13.95 -4.61
CA VAL A 67 14.03 13.93 -4.29
C VAL A 67 13.22 14.18 -5.57
N ARG A 68 12.12 13.43 -5.73
CA ARG A 68 11.19 13.59 -6.86
C ARG A 68 9.82 14.00 -6.32
N PRO A 69 9.49 15.32 -6.29
CA PRO A 69 8.19 15.79 -5.79
C PRO A 69 7.00 15.23 -6.58
N ARG A 70 7.21 14.95 -7.87
CA ARG A 70 6.28 14.24 -8.74
C ARG A 70 6.93 12.94 -9.18
N TRP A 71 6.53 11.84 -8.54
CA TRP A 71 7.05 10.51 -8.83
C TRP A 71 5.90 9.53 -9.05
N PRO A 72 5.58 9.20 -10.31
CA PRO A 72 4.55 8.21 -10.61
C PRO A 72 4.91 6.82 -10.10
N LEU A 73 3.98 6.18 -9.39
CA LEU A 73 4.16 4.82 -8.86
C LEU A 73 4.46 3.80 -9.99
N THR A 74 3.96 4.05 -11.19
CA THR A 74 4.13 3.19 -12.38
C THR A 74 5.56 3.16 -12.93
N GLU A 75 6.42 4.08 -12.53
CA GLU A 75 7.85 4.08 -12.91
C GLU A 75 8.70 3.19 -12.02
N LEU A 76 8.14 2.67 -10.92
CA LEU A 76 8.90 1.83 -9.99
C LEU A 76 9.05 0.41 -10.54
N SER A 77 10.29 -0.10 -10.45
CA SER A 77 10.53 -1.52 -10.69
C SER A 77 9.83 -2.37 -9.60
N PRO A 78 9.25 -3.53 -9.98
CA PRO A 78 8.69 -4.48 -9.03
C PRO A 78 9.68 -4.89 -7.96
N VAL A 79 9.17 -5.23 -6.78
CA VAL A 79 9.95 -5.91 -5.74
C VAL A 79 9.84 -7.40 -6.01
N ASN A 80 10.98 -8.07 -6.24
CA ASN A 80 11.06 -9.52 -6.45
C ASN A 80 10.77 -10.31 -5.17
#